data_AF-A0A0Q7E1I5-F1
#
_entry.id   AF-A0A0Q7E1I5-F1
#
_cell.length_a   1.000
_cell.length_b   1.000
_cell.length_c   1.000
_cell.angle_alpha   90.00
_cell.angle_beta   90.00
_cell.angle_gamma   90.00
#
_symmetry.space_group_name_H-M   'P 1'
#
loop_
_entity.id
_entity.type
_entity.pdbx_description
1 polymer ?
#
loop_
_entity_poly.entity_id
_entity_poly.type
_entity_poly.pdbx_seq_one_letter_code
_entity_poly.pdbx_strand_id
1 'polypeptide(L)'
;MQVVREQSNDVMLKPKFLTPEAGLRLQSGPGRDLIFKVTGEDTAGKFDYFVVEVAPHGGPPLHVHHLQEETLQVLKGRFKVRCGEQTEILEEGGFVYLPAGIPHAFLNLTDEPAEVLVVYVPGGGHKFYEELGPVARAANPDRAAIAAVFTRHGMTLLGPPLSRD
;
A
#
# COMPACT_ATOMS: atom_id res chain seq x y z
N MET A 1 6.54 -35.12 -32.83
CA MET A 1 6.13 -33.73 -32.58
C MET A 1 6.73 -33.32 -31.25
N GLN A 2 7.87 -32.64 -31.29
CA GLN A 2 8.65 -32.29 -30.10
C GLN A 2 8.01 -31.03 -29.51
N VAL A 3 7.38 -31.16 -28.34
CA VAL A 3 6.86 -30.03 -27.58
C VAL A 3 8.08 -29.25 -27.10
N VAL A 4 8.34 -28.13 -27.76
CA VAL A 4 9.34 -27.15 -27.31
C VAL A 4 8.77 -26.57 -26.02
N ARG A 5 9.27 -27.07 -24.87
CA ARG A 5 9.06 -26.37 -23.59
C ARG A 5 9.78 -25.04 -23.74
N GLU A 6 9.03 -23.94 -23.80
CA GLU A 6 9.59 -22.61 -23.61
C GLU A 6 10.42 -22.65 -22.32
N GLN A 7 11.70 -22.34 -22.45
CA GLN A 7 12.56 -22.14 -21.29
C GLN A 7 11.99 -20.94 -20.54
N SER A 8 11.26 -21.19 -19.46
CA SER A 8 10.95 -20.16 -18.48
C SER A 8 12.28 -19.56 -18.04
N ASN A 9 12.51 -18.27 -18.30
CA ASN A 9 13.56 -17.52 -17.62
C ASN A 9 13.28 -17.64 -16.12
N ASP A 10 13.94 -18.59 -15.47
CA ASP A 10 13.77 -18.83 -14.05
C ASP A 10 14.40 -17.62 -13.34
N VAL A 11 13.55 -16.70 -12.88
CA VAL A 11 14.02 -15.51 -12.15
C VAL A 11 14.60 -16.02 -10.84
N MET A 12 15.94 -16.08 -10.78
CA MET A 12 16.66 -16.51 -9.60
C MET A 12 16.46 -15.51 -8.46
N LEU A 13 15.53 -15.83 -7.56
CA LEU A 13 15.27 -15.05 -6.36
C LEU A 13 16.45 -15.13 -5.40
N LYS A 14 16.75 -14.03 -4.71
CA LYS A 14 17.86 -13.92 -3.76
C LYS A 14 17.33 -13.64 -2.35
N PRO A 15 17.92 -14.23 -1.30
CA PRO A 15 17.58 -13.85 0.06
C PRO A 15 17.97 -12.40 0.32
N LYS A 16 17.16 -11.71 1.13
CA LYS A 16 17.36 -10.31 1.49
C LYS A 16 17.43 -10.18 3.01
N PHE A 17 18.52 -9.61 3.51
CA PHE A 17 18.72 -9.32 4.92
C PHE A 17 18.81 -7.80 5.09
N LEU A 18 17.97 -7.24 5.95
CA LEU A 18 17.84 -5.79 6.12
C LEU A 18 17.95 -5.42 7.60
N THR A 19 18.57 -4.28 7.88
CA THR A 19 18.42 -3.62 9.18
C THR A 19 17.01 -3.02 9.32
N PRO A 20 16.57 -2.65 10.53
CA PRO A 20 15.24 -2.08 10.74
C PRO A 20 14.93 -0.85 9.86
N GLU A 21 15.93 -0.03 9.56
CA GLU A 21 15.77 1.22 8.80
C GLU A 21 15.92 1.03 7.29
N ALA A 22 16.51 -0.09 6.85
CA ALA A 22 16.82 -0.38 5.46
C ALA A 22 15.57 -0.78 4.65
N GLY A 23 15.55 -0.45 3.38
CA GLY A 23 14.43 -0.68 2.47
C GLY A 23 14.30 0.43 1.44
N LEU A 24 13.51 0.20 0.40
CA LEU A 24 13.15 1.25 -0.55
C LEU A 24 12.15 2.20 0.13
N ARG A 25 12.51 3.47 0.25
CA ARG A 25 11.68 4.51 0.86
C ARG A 25 10.93 5.29 -0.21
N LEU A 26 9.62 5.30 -0.10
CA LEU A 26 8.70 6.06 -0.95
C LEU A 26 7.72 6.82 -0.06
N GLN A 27 6.90 7.69 -0.65
CA GLN A 27 5.93 8.48 0.10
C GLN A 27 4.60 8.54 -0.66
N SER A 28 3.48 8.33 0.03
CA SER A 28 2.12 8.39 -0.56
C SER A 28 1.39 9.72 -0.28
N GLY A 29 2.13 10.69 0.24
CA GLY A 29 1.69 12.05 0.54
C GLY A 29 2.21 12.54 1.90
N PRO A 30 1.83 13.76 2.32
CA PRO A 30 2.37 14.38 3.54
C PRO A 30 2.23 13.46 4.76
N GLY A 31 3.36 13.14 5.40
CA GLY A 31 3.40 12.30 6.61
C GLY A 31 3.00 10.83 6.42
N ARG A 32 3.09 10.30 5.20
CA ARG A 32 2.86 8.87 4.92
C ARG A 32 4.07 8.27 4.21
N ASP A 33 5.03 7.80 4.99
CA ASP A 33 6.28 7.22 4.51
C ASP A 33 6.18 5.70 4.41
N LEU A 34 6.62 5.14 3.29
CA LEU A 34 6.52 3.73 2.98
C LEU A 34 7.93 3.15 2.90
N ILE A 35 8.18 2.07 3.62
CA ILE A 35 9.47 1.40 3.69
C ILE A 35 9.29 -0.02 3.16
N PHE A 36 9.50 -0.18 1.85
CA PHE A 36 9.46 -1.48 1.19
C PHE A 36 10.67 -2.32 1.60
N LYS A 37 10.41 -3.40 2.33
CA LYS A 37 11.41 -4.41 2.67
C LYS A 37 11.58 -5.38 1.50
N VAL A 38 10.47 -5.77 0.89
CA VAL A 38 10.42 -6.65 -0.27
C VAL A 38 9.49 -6.03 -1.31
N THR A 39 9.93 -5.95 -2.56
CA THR A 39 9.09 -5.48 -3.68
C THR A 39 8.69 -6.63 -4.59
N GLY A 40 7.74 -6.37 -5.51
CA GLY A 40 7.43 -7.27 -6.60
C GLY A 40 8.67 -7.67 -7.44
N GLU A 41 9.68 -6.82 -7.55
CA GLU A 41 10.92 -7.17 -8.27
C GLU A 41 11.75 -8.20 -7.51
N ASP A 42 11.75 -8.15 -6.17
CA ASP A 42 12.40 -9.14 -5.31
C ASP A 42 11.67 -10.51 -5.35
N THR A 43 10.38 -10.54 -5.72
CA THR A 43 9.51 -11.73 -5.59
C THR A 43 9.01 -12.29 -6.92
N ALA A 44 9.49 -11.76 -8.05
CA ALA A 44 8.94 -12.04 -9.38
C ALA A 44 7.42 -11.80 -9.46
N GLY A 45 6.97 -10.69 -8.89
CA GLY A 45 5.59 -10.21 -8.92
C GLY A 45 4.66 -10.87 -7.90
N LYS A 46 5.15 -11.74 -7.01
CA LYS A 46 4.29 -12.49 -6.09
C LYS A 46 3.71 -11.61 -4.98
N PHE A 47 4.54 -10.78 -4.34
CA PHE A 47 4.09 -9.87 -3.30
C PHE A 47 5.01 -8.67 -3.09
N ASP A 48 4.48 -7.61 -2.49
CA ASP A 48 5.26 -6.59 -1.77
C ASP A 48 5.08 -6.77 -0.26
N TYR A 49 6.10 -6.40 0.54
CA TYR A 49 6.04 -6.34 1.99
C TYR A 49 6.68 -5.03 2.45
N PHE A 50 5.91 -4.19 3.14
CA PHE A 50 6.35 -2.86 3.51
C PHE A 50 5.68 -2.33 4.78
N VAL A 51 6.40 -1.48 5.49
CA VAL A 51 5.85 -0.74 6.65
C VAL A 51 5.42 0.64 6.17
N VAL A 52 4.29 1.12 6.68
CA VAL A 52 3.84 2.49 6.48
C VAL A 52 3.85 3.21 7.81
N GLU A 53 4.63 4.28 7.88
CA GLU A 53 4.57 5.26 8.96
C GLU A 53 3.48 6.28 8.60
N VAL A 54 2.51 6.45 9.49
CA VAL A 54 1.31 7.25 9.26
C VAL A 54 1.26 8.38 10.29
N ALA A 55 1.31 9.61 9.81
CA ALA A 55 1.18 10.80 10.63
C ALA A 55 -0.14 10.82 11.44
N PRO A 56 -0.18 11.61 12.53
CA PRO A 56 -1.41 11.82 13.29
C PRO A 56 -2.59 12.19 12.38
N HIS A 57 -3.74 11.55 12.58
CA HIS A 57 -4.95 11.81 11.79
C HIS A 57 -4.78 11.61 10.28
N GLY A 58 -3.77 10.84 9.88
CA GLY A 58 -3.43 10.54 8.49
C GLY A 58 -4.00 9.21 8.00
N GLY A 59 -4.11 9.07 6.69
CA GLY A 59 -4.57 7.85 6.03
C GLY A 59 -4.71 8.04 4.53
N PRO A 60 -4.82 6.95 3.73
CA PRO A 60 -5.08 7.06 2.31
C PRO A 60 -6.51 7.58 2.03
N PRO A 61 -6.76 8.14 0.84
CA PRO A 61 -8.14 8.39 0.40
C PRO A 61 -8.91 7.08 0.23
N LEU A 62 -10.25 7.14 0.21
CA LEU A 62 -11.06 6.00 -0.20
C LEU A 62 -10.72 5.58 -1.64
N HIS A 63 -10.33 4.33 -1.80
CA HIS A 63 -9.92 3.77 -3.09
C HIS A 63 -10.26 2.29 -3.18
N VAL A 64 -10.06 1.72 -4.37
CA VAL A 64 -10.20 0.30 -4.64
C VAL A 64 -9.05 -0.17 -5.53
N HIS A 65 -8.54 -1.37 -5.25
CA HIS A 65 -7.62 -2.12 -6.11
C HIS A 65 -8.43 -3.13 -6.90
N HIS A 66 -8.26 -3.19 -8.23
CA HIS A 66 -9.09 -4.08 -9.07
C HIS A 66 -8.59 -5.52 -9.12
N LEU A 67 -7.30 -5.74 -8.86
CA LEU A 67 -6.66 -7.06 -8.93
C LEU A 67 -5.83 -7.41 -7.69
N GLN A 68 -5.38 -6.39 -6.97
CA GLN A 68 -4.44 -6.53 -5.88
C GLN A 68 -5.19 -6.66 -4.56
N GLU A 69 -4.85 -7.71 -3.84
CA GLU A 69 -5.27 -8.00 -2.48
C GLU A 69 -4.34 -7.28 -1.51
N GLU A 70 -4.88 -6.76 -0.41
CA GLU A 70 -4.11 -6.06 0.62
C GLU A 70 -4.35 -6.69 2.00
N THR A 71 -3.28 -6.86 2.77
CA THR A 71 -3.41 -7.08 4.22
C THR A 71 -2.79 -5.91 4.96
N LEU A 72 -3.34 -5.61 6.13
CA LEU A 72 -2.83 -4.57 7.01
C LEU A 72 -2.79 -5.12 8.45
N GLN A 73 -1.64 -5.03 9.08
CA GLN A 73 -1.47 -5.32 10.51
C GLN A 73 -1.00 -4.06 11.24
N VAL A 74 -1.66 -3.71 12.34
CA VAL A 74 -1.24 -2.57 13.16
C VAL A 74 -0.01 -2.97 13.98
N LEU A 75 1.10 -2.27 13.77
CA LEU A 75 2.33 -2.45 14.54
C LEU A 75 2.38 -1.49 15.73
N LYS A 76 1.87 -0.27 15.54
CA LYS A 76 1.85 0.79 16.56
C LYS A 76 0.64 1.68 16.38
N GLY A 77 -0.01 2.06 17.48
CA GLY A 77 -1.12 3.01 17.46
C GLY A 77 -2.51 2.39 17.25
N ARG A 78 -3.45 3.18 16.72
CA ARG A 78 -4.87 2.82 16.63
C ARG A 78 -5.48 3.34 15.34
N PHE A 79 -6.10 2.44 14.56
CA PHE A 79 -6.59 2.75 13.22
C PHE A 79 -8.08 2.49 13.08
N LYS A 80 -8.83 3.45 12.54
CA LYS A 80 -10.17 3.21 11.97
C LYS A 80 -9.96 2.66 10.57
N VAL A 81 -10.44 1.45 10.29
CA VAL A 81 -10.36 0.83 8.96
C VAL A 81 -11.75 0.61 8.43
N ARG A 82 -11.98 1.00 7.17
CA ARG A 82 -13.22 0.71 6.44
C ARG A 82 -12.91 -0.21 5.27
N CYS A 83 -13.72 -1.26 5.09
CA CYS A 83 -13.73 -2.14 3.92
C CYS A 83 -15.18 -2.42 3.51
N GLY A 84 -15.61 -1.89 2.38
CA GLY A 84 -17.00 -1.94 1.93
C GLY A 84 -17.95 -1.25 2.92
N GLU A 85 -18.86 -2.03 3.48
CA GLU A 85 -19.84 -1.60 4.49
C GLU A 85 -19.33 -1.75 5.94
N GLN A 86 -18.25 -2.50 6.15
CA GLN A 86 -17.69 -2.73 7.48
C GLN A 86 -16.70 -1.62 7.86
N THR A 87 -16.78 -1.18 9.11
CA THR A 87 -15.82 -0.24 9.69
C THR A 87 -15.50 -0.68 11.11
N GLU A 88 -14.22 -0.87 11.39
CA GLU A 88 -13.73 -1.34 12.69
C GLU A 88 -12.55 -0.51 13.17
N ILE A 89 -12.30 -0.54 14.47
CA ILE A 89 -11.10 0.05 15.06
C ILE A 89 -10.13 -1.07 15.40
N LEU A 90 -8.91 -0.97 14.87
CA LEU A 90 -7.83 -1.90 15.12
C LEU A 90 -6.77 -1.23 16.00
N GLU A 91 -6.33 -1.93 17.04
CA GLU A 91 -5.22 -1.55 17.91
C GLU A 91 -4.00 -2.42 17.60
N GLU A 92 -2.87 -2.21 18.30
CA GLU A 92 -1.63 -2.98 18.09
C GLU A 92 -1.86 -4.49 18.08
N GLY A 93 -1.30 -5.16 17.07
CA GLY A 93 -1.52 -6.59 16.79
C GLY A 93 -2.80 -6.89 16.00
N GLY A 94 -3.72 -5.93 15.88
CA GLY A 94 -4.92 -6.03 15.07
C GLY A 94 -4.61 -6.21 13.58
N PHE A 95 -5.47 -6.93 12.88
CA PHE A 95 -5.27 -7.36 11.50
C PHE A 95 -6.54 -7.21 10.68
N VAL A 96 -6.37 -6.87 9.40
CA VAL A 96 -7.44 -6.88 8.41
C VAL A 96 -6.92 -7.41 7.08
N TYR A 97 -7.77 -8.16 6.40
CA TYR A 97 -7.63 -8.52 5.00
C TYR A 97 -8.62 -7.69 4.17
N LEU A 98 -8.13 -7.08 3.10
CA LEU A 98 -8.84 -6.15 2.24
C LEU A 98 -8.93 -6.77 0.83
N PRO A 99 -10.08 -7.36 0.48
CA PRO A 99 -10.23 -8.06 -0.79
C PRO A 99 -10.12 -7.14 -2.01
N ALA A 100 -9.57 -7.64 -3.11
CA ALA A 100 -9.61 -6.94 -4.38
C ALA A 100 -11.07 -6.64 -4.80
N GLY A 101 -11.28 -5.47 -5.40
CA GLY A 101 -12.59 -5.00 -5.83
C GLY A 101 -13.47 -4.41 -4.71
N ILE A 102 -13.04 -4.46 -3.45
CA ILE A 102 -13.79 -3.86 -2.33
C ILE A 102 -13.14 -2.51 -1.93
N PRO A 103 -13.90 -1.39 -2.00
CA PRO A 103 -13.40 -0.09 -1.57
C PRO A 103 -12.96 -0.07 -0.11
N HIS A 104 -11.79 0.51 0.16
CA HIS A 104 -11.26 0.62 1.51
C HIS A 104 -10.44 1.89 1.75
N ALA A 105 -10.28 2.21 3.02
CA ALA A 105 -9.39 3.24 3.55
C ALA A 105 -9.12 2.98 5.02
N PHE A 106 -8.07 3.59 5.56
CA PHE A 106 -7.81 3.63 6.99
C PHE A 106 -7.49 5.05 7.45
N LEU A 107 -7.54 5.28 8.77
CA LEU A 107 -7.19 6.52 9.43
C LEU A 107 -6.48 6.21 10.75
N ASN A 108 -5.29 6.78 10.93
CA ASN A 108 -4.64 6.85 12.24
C ASN A 108 -5.48 7.75 13.16
N LEU A 109 -6.02 7.19 14.26
CA LEU A 109 -6.86 7.92 15.21
C LEU A 109 -6.06 8.66 16.29
N THR A 110 -4.75 8.45 16.37
CA THR A 110 -3.92 9.00 17.44
C THR A 110 -3.39 10.38 17.09
N ASP A 111 -2.94 11.11 18.12
CA ASP A 111 -2.22 12.38 17.98
C ASP A 111 -0.71 12.20 17.73
N GLU A 112 -0.25 10.95 17.55
CA GLU A 112 1.16 10.58 17.37
C GLU A 112 1.35 9.75 16.08
N PRO A 113 2.56 9.70 15.50
CA PRO A 113 2.86 8.79 14.40
C PRO A 113 2.58 7.32 14.79
N ALA A 114 1.88 6.63 13.89
CA ALA A 114 1.47 5.23 14.02
C ALA A 114 2.03 4.39 12.87
N GLU A 115 2.05 3.06 13.01
CA GLU A 115 2.69 2.17 12.05
C GLU A 115 1.80 0.99 11.69
N VAL A 116 1.76 0.66 10.41
CA VAL A 116 1.12 -0.55 9.89
C VAL A 116 2.07 -1.31 8.99
N LEU A 117 2.01 -2.64 9.06
CA LEU A 117 2.62 -3.53 8.08
C LEU A 117 1.59 -3.84 6.99
N VAL A 118 2.02 -3.72 5.74
CA VAL A 118 1.18 -4.00 4.58
C VAL A 118 1.83 -5.05 3.69
N VAL A 119 1.01 -5.97 3.18
CA VAL A 119 1.38 -6.92 2.13
C VAL A 119 0.42 -6.76 0.96
N TYR A 120 0.98 -6.72 -0.24
CA TYR A 120 0.23 -6.69 -1.48
C TYR A 120 0.43 -7.97 -2.27
N VAL A 121 -0.66 -8.51 -2.84
CA VAL A 121 -0.63 -9.69 -3.70
C VAL A 121 -1.56 -9.47 -4.92
N PRO A 122 -1.06 -9.52 -6.17
CA PRO A 122 0.35 -9.63 -6.55
C PRO A 122 1.17 -8.42 -6.12
N GLY A 123 2.49 -8.56 -6.17
CA GLY A 123 3.41 -7.45 -5.92
C GLY A 123 3.53 -6.50 -7.12
N GLY A 124 4.13 -5.33 -6.90
CA GLY A 124 4.29 -4.28 -7.90
C GLY A 124 3.84 -2.90 -7.43
N GLY A 125 3.23 -2.79 -6.25
CA GLY A 125 2.68 -1.55 -5.71
C GLY A 125 3.71 -0.45 -5.46
N HIS A 126 5.00 -0.78 -5.29
CA HIS A 126 6.07 0.23 -5.19
C HIS A 126 6.11 1.17 -6.41
N LYS A 127 5.83 0.67 -7.63
CA LYS A 127 5.81 1.48 -8.87
C LYS A 127 4.70 2.53 -8.87
N PHE A 128 3.57 2.19 -8.25
CA PHE A 128 2.50 3.17 -8.03
C PHE A 128 2.99 4.33 -7.16
N TYR A 129 3.70 4.04 -6.07
CA TYR A 129 4.17 5.09 -5.15
C TYR A 129 5.33 5.92 -5.71
N GLU A 130 6.17 5.34 -6.58
CA GLU A 130 7.18 6.09 -7.35
C GLU A 130 6.54 7.19 -8.21
N GLU A 131 5.39 6.91 -8.83
CA GLU A 131 4.64 7.90 -9.61
C GLU A 131 3.77 8.81 -8.75
N LEU A 132 3.14 8.27 -7.71
CA LEU A 132 2.21 9.02 -6.86
C LEU A 132 2.95 10.08 -6.03
N GLY A 133 4.08 9.73 -5.42
CA GLY A 133 4.79 10.59 -4.47
C GLY A 133 5.06 12.01 -4.99
N PRO A 134 5.67 12.16 -6.19
CA PRO A 134 5.90 13.47 -6.80
C PRO A 134 4.62 14.28 -7.02
N VAL A 135 3.54 13.63 -7.46
CA VAL A 135 2.26 14.29 -7.77
C VAL A 135 1.53 14.70 -6.49
N ALA A 136 1.48 13.80 -5.50
CA ALA A 136 0.79 14.02 -4.22
C ALA A 136 1.46 15.07 -3.33
N ARG A 137 2.75 15.37 -3.58
CA ARG A 137 3.53 16.36 -2.83
C ARG A 137 3.67 17.71 -3.53
N ALA A 138 3.10 17.87 -4.72
CA ALA A 138 3.07 19.17 -5.37
C ALA A 138 2.39 20.21 -4.46
N ALA A 139 2.83 21.47 -4.52
CA ALA A 139 2.29 22.54 -3.67
C ALA A 139 0.75 22.69 -3.79
N ASN A 140 0.21 22.37 -4.96
CA ASN A 140 -1.22 22.23 -5.20
C ASN A 140 -1.46 20.91 -5.95
N PRO A 141 -1.70 19.79 -5.23
CA PRO A 141 -1.85 18.48 -5.84
C PRO A 141 -3.12 18.44 -6.71
N ASP A 142 -2.96 18.21 -8.01
CA ASP A 142 -4.10 18.05 -8.90
C ASP A 142 -4.75 16.67 -8.69
N ARG A 143 -6.01 16.68 -8.24
CA ARG A 143 -6.79 15.47 -8.03
C ARG A 143 -6.96 14.65 -9.32
N ALA A 144 -7.04 15.29 -10.48
CA ALA A 144 -7.14 14.58 -11.76
C ALA A 144 -5.83 13.86 -12.10
N ALA A 145 -4.69 14.52 -11.90
CA ALA A 145 -3.38 13.88 -12.04
C ALA A 145 -3.20 12.70 -11.08
N ILE A 146 -3.61 12.84 -9.81
CA ILE A 146 -3.59 11.74 -8.83
C ILE A 146 -4.47 10.58 -9.31
N ALA A 147 -5.73 10.86 -9.70
CA ALA A 147 -6.65 9.83 -10.18
C ALA A 147 -6.13 9.10 -11.43
N ALA A 148 -5.39 9.80 -12.31
CA ALA A 148 -4.74 9.20 -13.46
C ALA A 148 -3.63 8.22 -13.06
N VAL A 149 -2.86 8.50 -12.00
CA VAL A 149 -1.87 7.55 -11.45
C VAL A 149 -2.57 6.30 -10.92
N PHE A 150 -3.63 6.46 -10.10
CA PHE A 150 -4.42 5.31 -9.61
C PHE A 150 -4.89 4.43 -10.78
N THR A 151 -5.45 5.04 -11.83
CA THR A 151 -5.99 4.33 -12.99
C THR A 151 -4.91 3.52 -13.73
N ARG A 152 -3.71 4.09 -13.94
CA ARG A 152 -2.60 3.38 -14.61
C ARG A 152 -2.15 2.12 -13.86
N HIS A 153 -2.31 2.11 -12.55
CA HIS A 153 -1.90 1.03 -11.66
C HIS A 153 -3.06 0.12 -11.23
N GLY A 154 -4.16 0.11 -12.00
CA GLY A 154 -5.27 -0.81 -11.73
C GLY A 154 -6.04 -0.49 -10.44
N MET A 155 -6.05 0.77 -10.03
CA MET A 155 -6.82 1.27 -8.89
C MET A 155 -7.79 2.37 -9.30
N THR A 156 -8.74 2.69 -8.43
CA THR A 156 -9.62 3.85 -8.62
C THR A 156 -9.71 4.67 -7.34
N LEU A 157 -9.49 5.97 -7.47
CA LEU A 157 -9.71 6.95 -6.41
C LEU A 157 -11.20 7.26 -6.32
N LEU A 158 -11.82 6.94 -5.18
CA LEU A 158 -13.28 7.02 -5.01
C LEU A 158 -13.72 8.22 -4.19
N GLY A 159 -12.91 8.66 -3.23
CA GLY A 159 -13.34 9.70 -2.29
C GLY A 159 -12.22 10.31 -1.46
N PRO A 160 -12.56 11.17 -0.50
CA PRO A 160 -11.60 11.70 0.46
C PRO A 160 -11.12 10.61 1.43
N PRO A 161 -10.09 10.88 2.24
CA PRO A 161 -9.75 10.07 3.42
C PRO A 161 -10.92 9.97 4.40
N LEU A 162 -10.86 8.99 5.31
CA LEU A 162 -11.84 8.86 6.39
C LEU A 162 -11.75 10.05 7.37
N SER A 163 -12.89 10.39 7.99
CA SER A 163 -12.98 11.27 9.14
C SER A 163 -12.88 10.49 10.45
N ARG A 164 -12.51 11.20 11.52
CA ARG A 164 -12.55 10.66 12.89
C ARG A 164 -13.97 10.30 13.30
N ASP A 165 -14.91 11.19 12.97
CA ASP A 165 -16.36 11.02 13.15
C ASP A 165 -16.88 9.80 12.37
#